data_AF-A0AAV4U172-F1
#
_entry.id   AF-A0AAV4U172-F1
#
_cell.length_a   1.000
_cell.length_b   1.000
_cell.length_c   1.000
_cell.angle_alpha   90.00
_cell.angle_beta   90.00
_cell.angle_gamma   90.00
#
_symmetry.space_group_name_H-M   'P 1'
#
loop_
_entity.id
_entity.type
_entity.pdbx_description
1 polymer ?
#
loop_
_entity_poly.entity_id
_entity_poly.type
_entity_poly.pdbx_seq_one_letter_code
_entity_poly.pdbx_strand_id
1 'polypeptide(L)'
;MSNGGAAANASSSENELEDLECLNFPGDIDWSTTLVLRCDPKGSPYNIGDVISAFHVVVRRNEVFNLGPTFLNHAFTLSFKSVFAMEGFIKFMGSPKMSKGIKVKGHPCTITRVPSKYVTVRVRHIPLEVDTSHIVSALKKYGTVVKTELVKNNFRGWFHVYTSERKIDLYLKSNVKVSDLPYGIEVKGLYGSVYVEERNPKCLECYYSGHKTDCCERKDCILYKA
;
A
#
# COMPACT_ATOMS: atom_id res chain seq x y z
N MET A 1 -49.53 3.26 -10.01
CA MET A 1 -49.06 3.30 -8.61
C MET A 1 -47.64 2.78 -8.59
N SER A 2 -46.77 3.52 -7.90
CA SER A 2 -45.32 3.59 -8.01
C SER A 2 -44.57 2.31 -7.62
N ASN A 3 -43.67 1.86 -8.49
CA ASN A 3 -42.49 1.07 -8.12
C ASN A 3 -41.26 1.96 -8.31
N GLY A 4 -40.76 2.52 -7.20
CA GLY A 4 -39.54 3.32 -7.18
C GLY A 4 -38.80 3.05 -5.87
N GLY A 5 -37.72 2.28 -5.93
CA GLY A 5 -36.94 1.94 -4.74
C GLY A 5 -35.82 0.95 -5.01
N ALA A 6 -34.83 1.32 -5.84
CA ALA A 6 -33.59 0.55 -5.98
C ALA A 6 -32.38 1.36 -6.51
N ALA A 7 -32.37 2.69 -6.41
CA ALA A 7 -31.33 3.52 -7.06
C ALA A 7 -30.35 4.25 -6.13
N ALA A 8 -30.46 4.12 -4.79
CA ALA A 8 -29.75 5.00 -3.87
C ALA A 8 -28.37 4.50 -3.37
N ASN A 9 -28.02 3.22 -3.58
CA ASN A 9 -26.78 2.65 -3.01
C ASN A 9 -25.64 2.40 -4.02
N ALA A 10 -25.90 2.45 -5.33
CA ALA A 10 -24.85 2.28 -6.35
C ALA A 10 -24.08 3.58 -6.63
N SER A 11 -24.74 4.73 -6.48
CA SER A 11 -24.16 6.03 -6.82
C SER A 11 -23.14 6.55 -5.80
N SER A 12 -23.16 6.10 -4.54
CA SER A 12 -22.22 6.60 -3.54
C SER A 12 -20.81 6.03 -3.74
N SER A 13 -20.69 4.75 -4.10
CA SER A 13 -19.39 4.07 -4.27
C SER A 13 -18.66 4.44 -5.56
N GLU A 14 -19.39 4.65 -6.66
CA GLU A 14 -18.79 5.08 -7.94
C GLU A 14 -18.19 6.48 -7.79
N ASN A 15 -18.98 7.40 -7.23
CA ASN A 15 -18.54 8.76 -6.96
C ASN A 15 -17.35 8.79 -5.95
N GLU A 16 -17.24 7.83 -5.03
CA GLU A 16 -16.13 7.77 -4.05
C GLU A 16 -14.79 7.38 -4.70
N LEU A 17 -14.85 6.47 -5.68
CA LEU A 17 -13.68 6.06 -6.45
C LEU A 17 -13.23 7.18 -7.40
N GLU A 18 -14.17 7.88 -8.04
CA GLU A 18 -13.86 9.03 -8.91
C GLU A 18 -13.12 10.16 -8.19
N ASP A 19 -13.53 10.50 -6.95
CA ASP A 19 -12.85 11.53 -6.17
C ASP A 19 -11.43 11.10 -5.78
N LEU A 20 -11.24 9.83 -5.37
CA LEU A 20 -9.91 9.31 -5.06
C LEU A 20 -9.00 9.27 -6.28
N GLU A 21 -9.54 8.93 -7.45
CA GLU A 21 -8.83 8.98 -8.74
C GLU A 21 -8.43 10.42 -9.07
N CYS A 22 -9.33 11.38 -8.89
CA CYS A 22 -9.04 12.80 -9.08
C CYS A 22 -7.93 13.30 -8.15
N LEU A 23 -7.96 12.90 -6.87
CA LEU A 23 -6.95 13.29 -5.89
C LEU A 23 -5.55 12.77 -6.21
N ASN A 24 -5.45 11.71 -7.03
CA ASN A 24 -4.22 11.19 -7.61
C ASN A 24 -3.07 11.01 -6.59
N PHE A 25 -3.36 10.33 -5.47
CA PHE A 25 -2.37 10.06 -4.45
C PHE A 25 -1.19 9.24 -5.02
N PRO A 26 0.07 9.68 -4.83
CA PRO A 26 1.25 8.92 -5.23
C PRO A 26 1.31 7.56 -4.50
N GLY A 27 1.30 6.45 -5.23
CA GLY A 27 1.29 5.11 -4.62
C GLY A 27 2.59 4.73 -3.92
N ASP A 28 3.68 5.43 -4.23
CA ASP A 28 5.01 5.22 -3.68
C ASP A 28 5.25 5.97 -2.35
N ILE A 29 4.18 6.45 -1.72
CA ILE A 29 4.17 7.06 -0.39
C ILE A 29 3.35 6.17 0.56
N ASP A 30 3.77 6.13 1.83
CA ASP A 30 3.00 5.49 2.88
C ASP A 30 1.77 6.33 3.24
N TRP A 31 0.59 5.86 2.85
CA TRP A 31 -0.68 6.46 3.24
C TRP A 31 -1.42 5.66 4.32
N SER A 32 -0.77 4.70 4.96
CA SER A 32 -1.40 3.79 5.94
C SER A 32 -1.98 4.47 7.18
N THR A 33 -1.67 5.75 7.39
CA THR A 33 -2.23 6.58 8.47
C THR A 33 -3.15 7.69 7.97
N THR A 34 -3.47 7.74 6.68
CA THR A 34 -4.21 8.85 6.05
C THR A 34 -5.55 8.39 5.50
N LEU A 35 -6.58 9.16 5.81
CA LEU A 35 -7.94 9.02 5.31
C LEU A 35 -8.33 10.23 4.47
N VAL A 36 -9.21 10.00 3.51
CA VAL A 36 -9.92 11.05 2.78
C VAL A 36 -11.30 11.19 3.40
N LEU A 37 -11.61 12.39 3.87
CA LEU A 37 -12.91 12.80 4.32
C LEU A 37 -13.62 13.46 3.15
N ARG A 38 -14.70 12.85 2.69
CA ARG A 38 -15.50 13.37 1.58
C ARG A 38 -16.81 13.90 2.12
N CYS A 39 -17.02 15.21 2.01
CA CYS A 39 -18.29 15.84 2.33
C CYS A 39 -19.21 15.84 1.10
N ASP A 40 -20.53 15.75 1.30
CA ASP A 40 -21.50 15.88 0.22
C ASP A 40 -21.30 17.22 -0.54
N PRO A 41 -21.07 17.22 -1.86
CA PRO A 41 -20.87 18.45 -2.64
C PRO A 41 -22.02 19.48 -2.48
N LYS A 42 -23.24 19.05 -2.13
CA LYS A 42 -24.39 19.96 -1.91
C LYS A 42 -24.19 20.96 -0.77
N GLY A 43 -23.36 20.64 0.22
CA GLY A 43 -23.06 21.54 1.33
C GLY A 43 -21.87 22.49 1.09
N SER A 44 -21.26 22.41 -0.10
CA SER A 44 -20.13 23.27 -0.51
C SER A 44 -20.54 24.76 -0.53
N PRO A 45 -19.62 25.70 -0.25
CA PRO A 45 -18.22 25.50 0.14
C PRO A 45 -18.07 25.03 1.59
N TYR A 46 -17.09 24.15 1.81
CA TYR A 46 -16.64 23.74 3.13
C TYR A 46 -15.33 24.45 3.47
N ASN A 47 -15.22 24.92 4.71
CA ASN A 47 -13.95 25.36 5.28
C ASN A 47 -13.47 24.36 6.34
N ILE A 48 -12.19 24.48 6.74
CA ILE A 48 -11.60 23.58 7.75
C ILE A 48 -12.31 23.67 9.10
N GLY A 49 -12.87 24.83 9.46
CA GLY A 49 -13.62 25.02 10.70
C GLY A 49 -14.92 24.22 10.74
N ASP A 50 -15.62 24.09 9.61
CA ASP A 50 -16.82 23.25 9.48
C ASP A 50 -16.49 21.79 9.78
N VAL A 51 -15.39 21.30 9.22
CA VAL A 51 -14.91 19.92 9.41
C VAL A 51 -14.42 19.71 10.84
N ILE A 52 -13.60 20.61 11.38
CA ILE A 52 -13.13 20.52 12.77
C ILE A 52 -14.31 20.46 13.74
N SER A 53 -15.33 21.29 13.54
CA SER A 53 -16.51 21.33 14.40
C SER A 53 -17.27 20.00 14.39
N ALA A 54 -17.40 19.37 13.22
CA ALA A 54 -18.04 18.06 13.08
C ALA A 54 -17.21 16.92 13.69
N PHE A 55 -15.88 17.00 13.62
CA PHE A 55 -14.97 15.93 14.05
C PHE A 55 -14.50 16.06 15.51
N HIS A 56 -14.72 17.21 16.15
CA HIS A 56 -14.23 17.52 17.51
C HIS A 56 -14.65 16.49 18.56
N VAL A 57 -15.87 15.94 18.43
CA VAL A 57 -16.45 14.99 19.40
C VAL A 57 -16.08 13.53 19.13
N VAL A 58 -15.57 13.23 17.93
CA VAL A 58 -15.32 11.85 17.47
C VAL A 58 -13.83 11.52 17.32
N VAL A 59 -12.99 12.53 17.10
CA VAL A 59 -11.55 12.35 16.90
C VAL A 59 -10.78 12.88 18.10
N ARG A 60 -9.85 12.07 18.61
CA ARG A 60 -8.90 12.49 19.62
C ARG A 60 -7.83 13.38 18.99
N ARG A 61 -7.90 14.69 19.28
CA ARG A 61 -7.02 15.72 18.68
C ARG A 61 -5.52 15.44 18.84
N ASN A 62 -5.10 14.82 19.94
CA ASN A 62 -3.70 14.48 20.18
C ASN A 62 -3.18 13.36 19.26
N GLU A 63 -4.06 12.55 18.68
CA GLU A 63 -3.73 11.45 17.76
C GLU A 63 -3.68 11.90 16.29
N VAL A 64 -4.22 13.08 15.96
CA VAL A 64 -4.19 13.66 14.62
C VAL A 64 -2.85 14.32 14.36
N PHE A 65 -2.27 14.02 13.20
CA PHE A 65 -1.06 14.66 12.66
C PHE A 65 -1.42 15.79 11.69
N ASN A 66 -2.39 15.55 10.80
CA ASN A 66 -2.80 16.51 9.79
C ASN A 66 -4.32 16.45 9.58
N LEU A 67 -4.94 17.61 9.42
CA LEU A 67 -6.29 17.76 8.88
C LEU A 67 -6.24 18.96 7.93
N GLY A 68 -6.48 18.73 6.64
CA GLY A 68 -6.28 19.79 5.64
C GLY A 68 -7.18 19.61 4.42
N PRO A 69 -7.55 20.72 3.75
CA PRO A 69 -8.31 20.65 2.50
C PRO A 69 -7.44 20.05 1.38
N THR A 70 -8.12 19.40 0.44
CA THR A 70 -7.52 19.03 -0.85
C THR A 70 -7.81 20.11 -1.90
N PHE A 71 -7.42 19.90 -3.15
CA PHE A 71 -7.84 20.79 -4.23
C PHE A 71 -9.34 20.65 -4.56
N LEU A 72 -9.99 19.55 -4.15
CA LEU A 72 -11.44 19.40 -4.22
C LEU A 72 -12.08 20.13 -3.02
N ASN A 73 -12.99 21.06 -3.29
CA ASN A 73 -13.66 21.90 -2.29
C ASN A 73 -14.58 21.16 -1.31
N HIS A 74 -14.73 19.85 -1.48
CA HIS A 74 -15.56 18.96 -0.68
C HIS A 74 -14.78 17.76 -0.13
N ALA A 75 -13.45 17.72 -0.30
CA ALA A 75 -12.62 16.66 0.25
C ALA A 75 -11.44 17.20 1.09
N PHE A 76 -11.15 16.48 2.18
CA PHE A 76 -10.11 16.81 3.13
C PHE A 76 -9.28 15.56 3.43
N THR A 77 -7.98 15.73 3.69
CA THR A 77 -7.15 14.65 4.23
C THR A 77 -7.14 14.71 5.75
N LEU A 78 -7.31 13.56 6.40
CA LEU A 78 -7.13 13.37 7.84
C LEU A 78 -6.05 12.32 8.07
N SER A 79 -4.88 12.74 8.57
CA SER A 79 -3.76 11.85 8.87
C SER A 79 -3.55 11.71 10.38
N PHE A 80 -3.26 10.49 10.82
CA PHE A 80 -3.03 10.15 12.22
C PHE A 80 -1.53 9.96 12.49
N LYS A 81 -1.13 10.14 13.75
CA LYS A 81 0.25 9.90 14.21
C LYS A 81 0.63 8.41 14.20
N SER A 82 -0.34 7.52 14.18
CA SER A 82 -0.11 6.07 14.12
C SER A 82 -1.25 5.35 13.42
N VAL A 83 -0.93 4.19 12.81
CA VAL A 83 -1.93 3.29 12.22
C VAL A 83 -2.93 2.83 13.29
N PHE A 84 -2.46 2.56 14.51
CA PHE A 84 -3.32 2.17 15.62
C PHE A 84 -4.41 3.21 15.94
N ALA A 85 -4.05 4.50 15.95
CA ALA A 85 -5.01 5.56 16.18
C ALA A 85 -6.03 5.68 15.03
N MET A 86 -5.55 5.60 13.78
CA MET A 86 -6.42 5.60 12.60
C MET A 86 -7.41 4.44 12.64
N GLU A 87 -6.94 3.21 12.90
CA GLU A 87 -7.79 2.02 12.99
C GLU A 87 -8.77 2.09 14.15
N GLY A 88 -8.34 2.65 15.30
CA GLY A 88 -9.22 2.94 16.42
C GLY A 88 -10.35 3.89 16.05
N PHE A 89 -10.04 4.95 15.28
CA PHE A 89 -11.04 5.89 14.78
C PHE A 89 -12.00 5.23 13.78
N ILE A 90 -11.51 4.45 12.81
CA ILE A 90 -12.35 3.74 11.83
C ILE A 90 -13.27 2.75 12.53
N LYS A 91 -12.75 1.99 13.51
CA LYS A 91 -13.54 1.06 14.31
C LYS A 91 -14.63 1.78 15.11
N PHE A 92 -14.32 2.95 15.67
CA PHE A 92 -15.31 3.78 16.35
C PHE A 92 -16.40 4.27 15.38
N MET A 93 -16.01 4.70 14.18
CA MET A 93 -16.92 5.12 13.11
C MET A 93 -17.86 4.01 12.64
N GLY A 94 -17.39 2.76 12.62
CA GLY A 94 -18.22 1.58 12.32
C GLY A 94 -19.09 1.09 13.49
N SER A 95 -19.02 1.72 14.67
CA SER A 95 -19.77 1.28 15.84
C SER A 95 -21.27 1.66 15.76
N PRO A 96 -22.17 0.97 16.48
CA PRO A 96 -23.60 1.30 16.49
C PRO A 96 -23.90 2.75 16.92
N LYS A 97 -23.04 3.34 17.75
CA LYS A 97 -23.14 4.74 18.21
C LYS A 97 -22.94 5.75 17.08
N MET A 98 -22.20 5.38 16.03
CA MET A 98 -21.92 6.19 14.86
C MET A 98 -22.64 5.68 13.60
N SER A 99 -23.69 4.87 13.76
CA SER A 99 -24.49 4.29 12.66
C SER A 99 -25.06 5.33 11.67
N LYS A 100 -25.24 6.58 12.10
CA LYS A 100 -25.69 7.70 11.25
C LYS A 100 -24.54 8.42 10.50
N GLY A 101 -23.31 7.99 10.70
CA GLY A 101 -22.10 8.62 10.16
C GLY A 101 -21.80 9.99 10.80
N ILE A 102 -20.77 10.66 10.28
CA ILE A 102 -20.49 12.06 10.61
C ILE A 102 -21.24 12.94 9.61
N LYS A 103 -21.70 14.11 10.10
CA LYS A 103 -22.27 15.15 9.25
C LYS A 103 -21.48 16.44 9.37
N VAL A 104 -21.14 17.05 8.23
CA VAL A 104 -20.50 18.36 8.15
C VAL A 104 -21.53 19.32 7.54
N LYS A 105 -21.83 20.43 8.23
CA LYS A 105 -22.93 21.35 7.87
C LYS A 105 -24.28 20.64 7.66
N GLY A 106 -24.54 19.57 8.42
CA GLY A 106 -25.77 18.78 8.30
C GLY A 106 -25.79 17.77 7.15
N HIS A 107 -24.77 17.76 6.29
CA HIS A 107 -24.64 16.82 5.18
C HIS A 107 -23.74 15.63 5.51
N PRO A 108 -23.98 14.43 4.96
CA PRO A 108 -23.13 13.27 5.19
C PRO A 108 -21.67 13.50 4.81
N CYS A 109 -20.77 12.94 5.60
CA CYS A 109 -19.35 12.85 5.30
C CYS A 109 -18.93 11.37 5.27
N THR A 110 -18.39 10.92 4.13
CA THR A 110 -17.83 9.58 3.99
C THR A 110 -16.32 9.61 4.26
N ILE A 111 -15.78 8.46 4.64
CA ILE A 111 -14.40 8.31 5.08
C ILE A 111 -13.80 7.13 4.33
N THR A 112 -12.77 7.40 3.55
CA THR A 112 -12.16 6.39 2.68
C THR A 112 -10.66 6.32 2.96
N ARG A 113 -10.10 5.11 2.96
CA ARG A 113 -8.65 4.93 3.05
C ARG A 113 -8.00 5.35 1.73
N VAL A 114 -6.84 6.00 1.81
CA VAL A 114 -6.00 6.16 0.63
C VAL A 114 -5.34 4.80 0.32
N PRO A 115 -5.44 4.29 -0.91
CA PRO A 115 -4.82 3.03 -1.26
C PRO A 115 -3.29 3.16 -1.24
N SER A 116 -2.62 2.28 -0.48
CA SER A 116 -1.16 2.13 -0.48
C SER A 116 -0.81 0.67 -0.72
N LYS A 117 0.09 0.38 -1.66
CA LYS A 117 0.48 -1.00 -1.96
C LYS A 117 1.91 -1.28 -1.50
N TYR A 118 1.99 -1.88 -0.32
CA TYR A 118 3.25 -2.31 0.29
C TYR A 118 3.59 -3.73 -0.15
N VAL A 119 4.84 -4.00 -0.50
CA VAL A 119 5.32 -5.34 -0.85
C VAL A 119 6.72 -5.59 -0.26
N THR A 120 6.97 -6.84 0.11
CA THR A 120 8.30 -7.31 0.51
C THR A 120 8.98 -8.02 -0.66
N VAL A 121 10.15 -7.53 -1.05
CA VAL A 121 10.99 -8.07 -2.12
C VAL A 121 12.25 -8.70 -1.51
N ARG A 122 12.61 -9.90 -1.96
CA ARG A 122 13.85 -10.59 -1.60
C ARG A 122 14.72 -10.73 -2.84
N VAL A 123 15.93 -10.19 -2.78
CA VAL A 123 16.92 -10.27 -3.86
C VAL A 123 18.02 -11.23 -3.45
N ARG A 124 18.33 -12.20 -4.31
CA ARG A 124 19.36 -13.24 -4.08
C ARG A 124 20.36 -13.27 -5.23
N HIS A 125 21.46 -13.98 -5.00
CA HIS A 125 22.54 -14.23 -5.98
C HIS A 125 23.37 -13.01 -6.38
N ILE A 126 23.25 -11.91 -5.63
CA ILE A 126 24.17 -10.76 -5.73
C ILE A 126 25.10 -10.79 -4.52
N PRO A 127 26.44 -10.87 -4.69
CA PRO A 127 27.41 -10.85 -3.59
C PRO A 127 27.24 -9.64 -2.66
N LEU A 128 27.61 -9.78 -1.38
CA LEU A 128 27.41 -8.74 -0.36
C LEU A 128 28.28 -7.50 -0.59
N GLU A 129 29.39 -7.66 -1.29
CA GLU A 129 30.33 -6.62 -1.69
C GLU A 129 29.69 -5.60 -2.65
N VAL A 130 28.65 -6.02 -3.38
CA VAL A 130 27.84 -5.08 -4.18
C VAL A 130 26.87 -4.36 -3.24
N ASP A 131 27.03 -3.05 -3.14
CA ASP A 131 26.20 -2.26 -2.23
C ASP A 131 24.70 -2.36 -2.55
N THR A 132 23.89 -2.42 -1.50
CA THR A 132 22.44 -2.49 -1.57
C THR A 132 21.86 -1.26 -2.29
N SER A 133 22.55 -0.12 -2.25
CA SER A 133 22.18 1.09 -2.98
C SER A 133 22.01 0.86 -4.49
N HIS A 134 22.77 -0.05 -5.10
CA HIS A 134 22.62 -0.38 -6.52
C HIS A 134 21.36 -1.21 -6.80
N ILE A 135 21.00 -2.12 -5.89
CA ILE A 135 19.76 -2.88 -5.97
C ILE A 135 18.55 -1.96 -5.76
N VAL A 136 18.63 -1.07 -4.77
CA VAL A 136 17.63 -0.02 -4.54
C VAL A 136 17.43 0.80 -5.80
N SER A 137 18.51 1.21 -6.45
CA SER A 137 18.45 2.00 -7.70
C SER A 137 17.72 1.25 -8.82
N ALA A 138 17.91 -0.06 -8.96
CA ALA A 138 17.17 -0.89 -9.92
C ALA A 138 15.67 -0.99 -9.60
N LEU A 139 15.30 -0.93 -8.32
CA LEU A 139 13.91 -1.04 -7.84
C LEU A 139 13.15 0.30 -7.82
N LYS A 140 13.83 1.45 -7.77
CA LYS A 140 13.22 2.80 -7.75
C LYS A 140 12.22 3.07 -8.87
N LYS A 141 12.37 2.39 -10.01
CA LYS A 141 11.42 2.54 -11.12
C LYS A 141 10.02 2.03 -10.78
N TYR A 142 9.91 1.06 -9.87
CA TYR A 142 8.65 0.43 -9.46
C TYR A 142 8.00 1.09 -8.24
N GLY A 143 8.78 1.77 -7.40
CA GLY A 143 8.29 2.25 -6.11
C GLY A 143 9.37 2.91 -5.25
N THR A 144 8.97 3.30 -4.04
CA THR A 144 9.85 3.87 -3.02
C THR A 144 10.28 2.77 -2.06
N VAL A 145 11.59 2.67 -1.83
CA VAL A 145 12.16 1.75 -0.83
C VAL A 145 12.00 2.35 0.56
N VAL A 146 11.38 1.59 1.44
CA VAL A 146 11.11 1.96 2.84
C VAL A 146 12.24 1.49 3.74
N LYS A 147 12.63 0.23 3.56
CA LYS A 147 13.60 -0.45 4.42
C LYS A 147 14.40 -1.45 3.61
N THR A 148 15.66 -1.60 3.96
CA THR A 148 16.53 -2.66 3.45
C THR A 148 17.15 -3.41 4.61
N GLU A 149 17.20 -4.74 4.52
CA GLU A 149 17.72 -5.61 5.56
C GLU A 149 18.56 -6.73 4.95
N LEU A 150 19.76 -6.95 5.51
CA LEU A 150 20.58 -8.11 5.20
C LEU A 150 20.08 -9.32 5.97
N VAL A 151 19.82 -10.42 5.27
CA VAL A 151 19.28 -11.63 5.90
C VAL A 151 20.42 -12.42 6.53
N LYS A 152 20.35 -12.61 7.85
CA LYS A 152 21.22 -13.52 8.59
C LYS A 152 20.63 -14.93 8.61
N ASN A 153 21.49 -15.93 8.60
CA ASN A 153 21.08 -17.30 8.80
C ASN A 153 21.97 -17.98 9.85
N ASN A 154 21.41 -19.00 10.50
CA ASN A 154 22.09 -19.82 11.48
C ASN A 154 22.15 -21.25 10.94
N PHE A 155 23.33 -21.73 10.57
CA PHE A 155 23.51 -23.08 10.04
C PHE A 155 24.55 -23.83 10.86
N ARG A 156 24.17 -24.97 11.46
CA ARG A 156 25.09 -25.98 12.04
C ARG A 156 26.32 -25.38 12.77
N GLY A 157 26.09 -24.55 13.78
CA GLY A 157 27.15 -23.93 14.60
C GLY A 157 27.70 -22.60 14.05
N TRP A 158 27.28 -22.18 12.87
CA TRP A 158 27.55 -20.85 12.32
C TRP A 158 26.40 -19.92 12.69
N PHE A 159 26.68 -18.94 13.55
CA PHE A 159 25.69 -17.98 14.06
C PHE A 159 25.91 -16.60 13.47
N HIS A 160 24.80 -15.90 13.18
CA HIS A 160 24.80 -14.52 12.71
C HIS A 160 25.53 -14.27 11.38
N VAL A 161 25.67 -15.31 10.55
CA VAL A 161 26.32 -15.20 9.24
C VAL A 161 25.34 -14.60 8.25
N TYR A 162 25.78 -13.56 7.54
CA TYR A 162 24.99 -12.95 6.47
C TYR A 162 24.92 -13.88 5.26
N THR A 163 23.75 -13.94 4.66
CA THR A 163 23.53 -14.58 3.36
C THR A 163 23.65 -13.53 2.25
N SER A 164 23.73 -13.97 0.99
CA SER A 164 23.63 -13.08 -0.17
C SER A 164 22.19 -12.56 -0.42
N GLU A 165 21.26 -12.86 0.48
CA GLU A 165 19.87 -12.40 0.40
C GLU A 165 19.70 -11.02 1.06
N ARG A 166 19.02 -10.14 0.34
CA ARG A 166 18.60 -8.81 0.81
C ARG A 166 17.08 -8.75 0.80
N LYS A 167 16.49 -8.38 1.94
CA LYS A 167 15.07 -8.10 2.08
C LYS A 167 14.85 -6.60 1.91
N ILE A 168 13.93 -6.21 1.04
CA ILE A 168 13.65 -4.84 0.66
C ILE A 168 12.15 -4.61 0.70
N ASP A 169 11.73 -3.66 1.52
CA ASP A 169 10.33 -3.28 1.67
C ASP A 169 10.03 -2.08 0.78
N LEU A 170 8.97 -2.15 -0.02
CA LEU A 170 8.68 -1.21 -1.11
C LEU A 170 7.20 -0.77 -1.11
N TYR A 171 6.94 0.53 -1.24
CA TYR A 171 5.63 1.04 -1.68
C TYR A 171 5.62 1.16 -3.20
N LEU A 172 4.71 0.46 -3.87
CA LEU A 172 4.59 0.48 -5.33
C LEU A 172 3.89 1.74 -5.81
N LYS A 173 4.38 2.33 -6.90
CA LYS A 173 3.68 3.41 -7.60
C LYS A 173 2.26 2.99 -7.99
N SER A 174 1.34 3.94 -8.07
CA SER A 174 -0.09 3.68 -8.31
C SER A 174 -0.35 2.87 -9.59
N ASN A 175 0.49 3.03 -10.61
CA ASN A 175 0.39 2.33 -11.90
C ASN A 175 1.17 1.02 -11.97
N VAL A 176 1.79 0.55 -10.88
CA VAL A 176 2.62 -0.65 -10.84
C VAL A 176 1.93 -1.76 -10.06
N LYS A 177 1.71 -2.90 -10.70
CA LYS A 177 1.19 -4.12 -10.07
C LYS A 177 2.33 -5.00 -9.57
N VAL A 178 2.02 -5.92 -8.66
CA VAL A 178 2.98 -6.93 -8.16
C VAL A 178 3.51 -7.81 -9.30
N SER A 179 2.66 -8.08 -10.29
CA SER A 179 3.03 -8.80 -11.52
C SER A 179 4.13 -8.12 -12.32
N ASP A 180 4.22 -6.80 -12.24
CA ASP A 180 5.10 -5.97 -13.07
C ASP A 180 6.52 -5.89 -12.48
N LEU A 181 6.68 -6.30 -11.21
CA LEU A 181 7.98 -6.46 -10.59
C LEU A 181 8.80 -7.52 -11.35
N PRO A 182 10.11 -7.35 -11.50
CA PRO A 182 10.90 -8.28 -12.28
C PRO A 182 11.07 -9.60 -11.51
N TYR A 183 11.30 -10.70 -12.22
CA TYR A 183 11.71 -11.96 -11.60
C TYR A 183 13.23 -12.05 -11.41
N GLY A 184 13.99 -11.19 -12.10
CA GLY A 184 15.43 -11.01 -11.90
C GLY A 184 15.88 -9.63 -12.32
N ILE A 185 16.99 -9.17 -11.75
CA ILE A 185 17.57 -7.85 -11.98
C ILE A 185 19.04 -7.99 -12.34
N GLU A 186 19.55 -7.06 -13.12
CA GLU A 186 20.97 -6.94 -13.38
C GLU A 186 21.53 -5.74 -12.60
N VAL A 187 22.62 -5.97 -11.87
CA VAL A 187 23.29 -4.95 -11.06
C VAL A 187 24.79 -5.12 -11.25
N LYS A 188 25.45 -4.09 -11.80
CA LYS A 188 26.90 -4.10 -12.04
C LYS A 188 27.37 -5.32 -12.87
N GLY A 189 26.58 -5.75 -13.85
CA GLY A 189 26.87 -6.92 -14.69
C GLY A 189 26.60 -8.27 -14.03
N LEU A 190 26.08 -8.29 -12.80
CA LEU A 190 25.68 -9.51 -12.09
C LEU A 190 24.16 -9.66 -12.12
N TYR A 191 23.71 -10.89 -12.31
CA TYR A 191 22.29 -11.23 -12.34
C TYR A 191 21.81 -11.73 -10.96
N GLY A 192 20.77 -11.09 -10.43
CA GLY A 192 20.13 -11.45 -9.18
C GLY A 192 18.69 -11.92 -9.39
N SER A 193 18.27 -12.93 -8.63
CA SER A 193 16.86 -13.37 -8.62
C SER A 193 16.03 -12.53 -7.67
N VAL A 194 14.80 -12.22 -8.06
CA VAL A 194 13.84 -11.40 -7.31
C VAL A 194 12.62 -12.22 -6.96
N TYR A 195 12.42 -12.42 -5.66
CA TYR A 195 11.25 -13.06 -5.08
C TYR A 195 10.37 -12.00 -4.40
N VAL A 196 9.05 -12.12 -4.54
CA VAL A 196 8.08 -11.23 -3.92
C VAL A 196 7.09 -12.12 -3.17
N GLU A 197 6.87 -11.87 -1.89
CA GLU A 197 6.09 -12.78 -1.02
C GLU A 197 4.63 -12.95 -1.51
N GLU A 198 4.04 -11.90 -2.10
CA GLU A 198 2.68 -11.89 -2.65
C GLU A 198 2.57 -12.40 -4.09
N ARG A 199 3.66 -12.91 -4.66
CA ARG A 199 3.70 -13.38 -6.05
C ARG A 199 4.19 -14.82 -6.12
N ASN A 200 3.51 -15.63 -6.93
CA ASN A 200 3.99 -16.96 -7.27
C ASN A 200 5.43 -16.88 -7.81
N PRO A 201 6.36 -17.67 -7.25
CA PRO A 201 7.72 -17.70 -7.76
C PRO A 201 7.72 -18.19 -9.21
N LYS A 202 8.74 -17.78 -9.96
CA LYS A 202 8.99 -18.24 -11.31
C LYS A 202 10.42 -18.77 -11.36
N CYS A 203 10.59 -19.95 -11.93
CA CYS A 203 11.92 -20.45 -12.22
C CYS A 203 12.53 -19.62 -13.35
N LEU A 204 13.75 -19.14 -13.14
CA LEU A 204 14.45 -18.28 -14.11
C LEU A 204 15.04 -19.07 -15.29
N GLU A 205 15.08 -20.40 -15.17
CA GLU A 205 15.56 -21.29 -16.23
C GLU A 205 14.43 -21.77 -17.15
N CYS A 206 13.38 -22.36 -16.59
CA CYS A 206 12.27 -22.88 -17.39
C CYS A 206 11.16 -21.83 -17.64
N TYR A 207 11.19 -20.69 -16.95
CA TYR A 207 10.19 -19.62 -17.03
C TYR A 207 8.75 -20.04 -16.68
N TYR A 208 8.54 -21.16 -15.99
CA TYR A 208 7.23 -21.54 -15.44
C TYR A 208 7.01 -20.99 -14.03
N SER A 209 5.76 -20.62 -13.75
CA SER A 209 5.30 -20.15 -12.44
C SER A 209 4.98 -21.32 -11.50
N GLY A 210 5.07 -21.08 -10.19
CA GLY A 210 4.65 -22.01 -9.13
C GLY A 210 5.77 -22.69 -8.37
N HIS A 211 7.03 -22.53 -8.77
CA HIS A 211 8.19 -23.07 -8.05
C HIS A 211 9.38 -22.12 -8.11
N LYS A 212 10.29 -22.28 -7.15
CA LYS A 212 11.59 -21.62 -7.14
C LYS A 212 12.60 -22.48 -7.92
N THR A 213 13.66 -21.86 -8.39
CA THR A 213 14.72 -22.51 -9.18
C THR A 213 15.31 -23.76 -8.48
N ASP A 214 15.41 -23.75 -7.15
CA ASP A 214 15.90 -24.83 -6.30
C ASP A 214 14.91 -26.00 -6.09
N CYS A 215 13.65 -25.83 -6.52
CA CYS A 215 12.58 -26.83 -6.43
C CYS A 215 11.94 -27.11 -7.80
N CYS A 216 12.71 -26.99 -8.89
CA CYS A 216 12.17 -27.23 -10.22
C CYS A 216 12.07 -28.73 -10.52
N GLU A 217 10.84 -29.21 -10.73
CA GLU A 217 10.54 -30.61 -11.08
C GLU A 217 10.39 -30.84 -12.59
N ARG A 218 10.64 -29.81 -13.40
CA ARG A 218 10.45 -29.87 -14.84
C ARG A 218 11.65 -30.53 -15.52
N LYS A 219 11.41 -31.62 -16.25
CA LYS A 219 12.45 -32.46 -16.88
C LYS A 219 13.35 -31.72 -17.89
N ASP A 220 12.89 -30.60 -18.44
CA ASP A 220 13.62 -29.75 -19.40
C ASP A 220 14.33 -28.57 -18.72
N CYS A 221 14.26 -28.43 -17.39
CA CYS A 221 14.98 -27.42 -16.66
C CYS A 221 16.43 -27.85 -16.43
N ILE A 222 17.38 -26.95 -16.69
CA ILE A 222 18.81 -27.22 -16.49
C ILE A 222 19.20 -27.48 -15.02
N LEU A 223 18.33 -27.10 -14.07
CA LEU A 223 18.52 -27.29 -12.63
C LEU A 223 17.64 -28.40 -12.05
N TYR A 224 16.96 -29.18 -12.91
CA TYR A 224 16.27 -30.40 -12.51
C TYR A 224 17.26 -31.37 -11.87
N LYS A 225 17.06 -31.66 -10.57
CA LYS A 225 17.73 -32.78 -9.92
C LYS A 225 16.83 -34.01 -10.10
N ALA A 226 17.31 -34.96 -10.90
CA ALA A 226 16.70 -36.28 -11.06
C ALA A 226 16.66 -37.05 -9.73
#